data_AF-A0A076EDJ3-F1
#
_entry.id   AF-A0A076EDJ3-F1
#
_cell.length_a   1.000
_cell.length_b   1.000
_cell.length_c   1.000
_cell.angle_alpha   90.00
_cell.angle_beta   90.00
_cell.angle_gamma   90.00
#
_symmetry.space_group_name_H-M   'P 1'
#
loop_
_entity.id
_entity.type
_entity.pdbx_description
1 polymer ?
#
loop_
_entity_poly.entity_id
_entity_poly.type
_entity_poly.pdbx_seq_one_letter_code
_entity_poly.pdbx_strand_id
1 'polypeptide(L)'
;MLTNCCWFTTTLFLRQSSSKEPSSTHKARLVSVLISLGATYVIGDMYSANLTSLLARPAREQPIGTLQALEEAMRYHGYELVVESHSSSLTILENGTGVYGRLAKLMKRQRVQRVRNVEQGVRLVLSRRRVAVLGGRETLY
;
A
#
# COMPACT_ATOMS: atom_id res chain seq x y z
N MET A 1 -27.28 -5.50 -41.03
CA MET A 1 -26.26 -4.43 -41.11
C MET A 1 -25.84 -3.92 -39.74
N LEU A 2 -26.77 -3.59 -38.83
CA LEU A 2 -26.45 -3.12 -37.46
C LEU A 2 -25.50 -4.04 -36.67
N THR A 3 -25.68 -5.36 -36.76
CA THR A 3 -24.81 -6.33 -36.07
C THR A 3 -23.36 -6.27 -36.53
N ASN A 4 -23.12 -6.02 -37.83
CA ASN A 4 -21.78 -5.89 -38.38
C ASN A 4 -21.13 -4.56 -37.95
N CYS A 5 -21.90 -3.48 -37.89
CA CYS A 5 -21.42 -2.20 -37.38
C CYS A 5 -21.09 -2.28 -35.88
N CYS A 6 -21.94 -2.93 -35.09
CA CYS A 6 -21.72 -3.13 -33.66
C CYS A 6 -20.46 -3.99 -33.42
N TRP A 7 -20.34 -5.11 -34.12
CA TRP A 7 -19.14 -5.96 -34.05
C TRP A 7 -17.88 -5.20 -34.48
N PHE A 8 -17.95 -4.40 -35.56
CA PHE A 8 -16.84 -3.56 -35.99
C PHE A 8 -16.42 -2.56 -34.90
N THR A 9 -17.37 -1.84 -34.30
CA THR A 9 -17.09 -0.90 -33.21
C THR A 9 -16.49 -1.59 -31.98
N THR A 10 -16.97 -2.79 -31.62
CA THR A 10 -16.43 -3.56 -30.49
C THR A 10 -15.01 -4.06 -30.80
N THR A 11 -14.75 -4.58 -32.00
CA THR A 11 -13.39 -4.99 -32.40
C THR A 11 -12.41 -3.83 -32.44
N LEU A 12 -12.87 -2.66 -32.89
CA LEU A 12 -12.06 -1.44 -32.95
C LEU A 12 -11.72 -0.91 -31.55
N PHE A 13 -12.66 -0.99 -30.60
CA PHE A 13 -12.40 -0.68 -29.19
C PHE A 13 -11.41 -1.66 -28.54
N LEU A 14 -11.52 -2.95 -28.85
CA LEU A 14 -10.64 -4.00 -28.32
C LEU A 14 -9.27 -4.07 -29.04
N ARG A 15 -8.96 -3.14 -29.94
CA ARG A 15 -7.77 -3.16 -30.83
C ARG A 15 -7.61 -4.48 -31.60
N GLN A 16 -8.70 -5.19 -31.86
CA GLN A 16 -8.68 -6.40 -32.67
C GLN A 16 -8.73 -6.01 -34.15
N SER A 17 -7.81 -6.56 -34.96
CA SER A 17 -7.81 -6.37 -36.41
C SER A 17 -9.08 -6.97 -37.02
N SER A 18 -10.06 -6.13 -37.31
CA SER A 18 -11.32 -6.56 -37.91
C SER A 18 -11.16 -6.64 -39.43
N SER A 19 -11.33 -7.84 -40.00
CA SER A 19 -11.21 -8.08 -41.45
C SER A 19 -12.37 -7.53 -42.29
N LYS A 20 -13.45 -7.04 -41.67
CA LYS A 20 -14.66 -6.56 -42.37
C LYS A 20 -14.84 -5.05 -42.16
N GLU A 21 -14.42 -4.25 -43.14
CA GLU A 21 -14.81 -2.84 -43.22
C GLU A 21 -16.35 -2.76 -43.43
N PRO A 22 -17.10 -2.01 -42.61
CA PRO A 22 -18.56 -1.96 -42.69
C PRO A 22 -19.07 -1.19 -43.92
N SER A 23 -18.23 -0.40 -44.59
CA SER A 23 -18.58 0.35 -45.81
C SER A 23 -17.33 0.86 -46.54
N SER A 24 -17.36 0.86 -47.88
CA SER A 24 -16.28 1.37 -48.76
C SER A 24 -16.24 2.90 -48.89
N THR A 25 -17.11 3.61 -48.17
CA THR A 25 -17.23 5.07 -48.29
C THR A 25 -16.14 5.80 -47.49
N HIS A 26 -15.44 6.76 -48.11
CA HIS A 26 -14.38 7.55 -47.47
C HIS A 26 -14.80 8.23 -46.14
N LYS A 27 -16.06 8.65 -46.02
CA LYS A 27 -16.62 9.26 -44.80
C LYS A 27 -16.62 8.27 -43.62
N ALA A 28 -16.96 7.01 -43.86
CA ALA A 28 -17.01 5.98 -42.83
C ALA A 28 -15.60 5.61 -42.33
N ARG A 29 -14.61 5.56 -43.23
CA ARG A 29 -13.20 5.33 -42.87
C ARG A 29 -12.62 6.46 -42.02
N LEU A 30 -12.91 7.71 -42.35
CA LEU A 30 -12.45 8.86 -41.56
C LEU A 30 -12.99 8.78 -40.13
N VAL A 31 -14.29 8.50 -39.99
CA VAL A 31 -14.94 8.37 -38.67
C VAL A 31 -14.39 7.19 -37.88
N SER A 32 -14.16 6.03 -38.51
CA SER A 32 -13.58 4.87 -37.80
C SER A 32 -12.16 5.15 -37.32
N VAL A 33 -11.34 5.85 -38.11
CA VAL A 33 -9.98 6.23 -37.71
C VAL A 33 -10.01 7.20 -36.53
N LEU A 34 -10.86 8.23 -36.58
CA LEU A 34 -11.04 9.17 -35.46
C LEU A 34 -11.50 8.47 -34.17
N ILE A 35 -12.47 7.56 -34.28
CA ILE A 35 -12.94 6.76 -33.13
C ILE A 35 -11.82 5.85 -32.62
N SER A 36 -11.03 5.23 -33.49
CA SER A 36 -9.93 4.36 -33.07
C SER A 36 -8.82 5.13 -32.34
N LEU A 37 -8.48 6.32 -32.84
CA LEU A 37 -7.49 7.19 -32.19
C LEU A 37 -8.02 7.70 -30.86
N GLY A 38 -9.26 8.20 -30.83
CA GLY A 38 -9.90 8.71 -29.62
C GLY A 38 -10.06 7.62 -28.55
N ALA A 39 -10.61 6.46 -28.91
CA ALA A 39 -10.80 5.36 -27.97
C ALA A 39 -9.47 4.76 -27.49
N THR A 40 -8.49 4.56 -28.40
CA THR A 40 -7.23 3.91 -28.03
C THR A 40 -6.33 4.83 -27.21
N TYR A 41 -6.17 6.09 -27.62
CA TYR A 41 -5.26 7.01 -26.94
C TYR A 41 -5.92 7.65 -25.73
N VAL A 42 -7.14 8.19 -25.85
CA VAL A 42 -7.74 8.91 -24.71
C VAL A 42 -8.14 7.95 -23.60
N ILE A 43 -8.88 6.88 -23.91
CA ILE A 43 -9.37 5.95 -22.86
C ILE A 43 -8.22 5.08 -22.35
N GLY A 44 -7.35 4.61 -23.26
CA GLY A 44 -6.18 3.82 -22.91
C GLY A 44 -5.20 4.59 -22.01
N ASP A 45 -4.84 5.82 -22.37
CA ASP A 45 -3.89 6.62 -21.58
C ASP A 45 -4.51 7.08 -20.27
N MET A 46 -5.79 7.50 -20.25
CA MET A 46 -6.47 7.87 -19.01
C MET A 46 -6.57 6.69 -18.04
N TYR A 47 -6.92 5.50 -18.54
CA TYR A 47 -7.01 4.31 -17.69
C TYR A 47 -5.62 3.89 -17.18
N SER A 48 -4.61 3.91 -18.04
CA SER A 48 -3.23 3.58 -17.67
C SER A 48 -2.67 4.57 -16.64
N ALA A 49 -2.95 5.87 -16.80
CA ALA A 49 -2.59 6.90 -15.83
C ALA A 49 -3.29 6.69 -14.48
N ASN A 50 -4.59 6.38 -14.50
CA ASN A 50 -5.34 6.09 -13.27
C ASN A 50 -4.84 4.83 -12.56
N LEU A 51 -4.58 3.75 -13.31
CA LEU A 51 -4.02 2.52 -12.77
C LEU A 51 -2.62 2.76 -12.17
N THR A 52 -1.79 3.52 -12.87
CA THR A 52 -0.46 3.90 -12.37
C THR A 52 -0.58 4.73 -11.10
N SER A 53 -1.53 5.66 -11.03
CA SER A 53 -1.79 6.45 -9.81
C SER A 53 -2.23 5.58 -8.63
N LEU A 54 -3.09 4.58 -8.88
CA LEU A 54 -3.52 3.64 -7.85
C LEU A 54 -2.38 2.75 -7.35
N LEU A 55 -1.53 2.26 -8.27
CA LEU A 55 -0.37 1.43 -7.92
C LEU A 55 0.76 2.23 -7.26
N ALA A 56 0.99 3.45 -7.71
CA ALA A 56 1.98 4.35 -7.13
C ALA A 56 1.53 4.96 -5.80
N ARG A 57 0.26 4.76 -5.40
CA ARG A 57 -0.24 5.25 -4.12
C ARG A 57 0.53 4.55 -3.00
N PRO A 58 1.36 5.27 -2.23
CA PRO A 58 2.16 4.65 -1.18
C PRO A 58 1.25 3.98 -0.15
N ALA A 59 1.78 2.96 0.52
CA ALA A 59 1.08 2.32 1.64
C ALA A 59 0.55 3.41 2.60
N ARG A 60 -0.72 3.27 3.01
CA ARG A 60 -1.45 4.27 3.80
C ARG A 60 -0.75 4.67 5.09
N GLU A 61 0.14 3.82 5.61
CA GLU A 61 0.90 4.06 6.83
C GLU A 61 2.40 4.03 6.48
N GLN A 62 3.10 5.09 6.85
CA GLN A 62 4.55 5.15 6.69
C GLN A 62 5.19 4.14 7.66
N PRO A 63 6.18 3.35 7.20
CA PRO A 63 6.86 2.41 8.07
C PRO A 63 7.60 3.17 9.18
N ILE A 64 7.49 2.67 10.41
CA ILE A 64 8.25 3.20 11.55
C ILE A 64 9.69 2.67 11.44
N GLY A 65 10.53 3.39 10.68
CA GLY A 65 11.92 2.97 10.41
C GLY A 65 12.95 3.49 11.42
N THR A 66 12.58 4.39 12.33
CA THR A 66 13.48 4.99 13.31
C THR A 66 12.89 4.99 14.71
N LEU A 67 13.75 4.98 15.72
CA LEU A 67 13.33 5.06 17.13
C LEU A 67 12.64 6.39 17.45
N GLN A 68 13.01 7.46 16.75
CA GLN A 68 12.38 8.78 16.87
C GLN A 68 10.94 8.74 16.31
N ALA A 69 10.74 8.11 15.15
CA ALA A 69 9.41 7.90 14.58
C ALA A 69 8.55 7.01 15.50
N LEU A 70 9.15 6.02 16.17
CA LEU A 70 8.45 5.20 17.16
C LEU A 70 8.03 6.03 18.38
N GLU A 71 8.91 6.90 18.89
CA GLU A 71 8.60 7.81 20.01
C GLU A 71 7.40 8.71 19.67
N GLU A 72 7.39 9.24 18.45
CA GLU A 72 6.30 10.08 17.93
C GLU A 72 5.00 9.28 17.76
N ALA A 73 5.08 8.06 17.21
CA ALA A 73 3.96 7.15 17.06
C ALA A 73 3.33 6.76 18.41
N MET A 74 4.14 6.50 19.42
CA MET A 74 3.64 6.24 20.78
C MET A 74 2.98 7.48 21.40
N ARG A 75 3.51 8.68 21.14
CA ARG A 75 3.01 9.93 21.74
C ARG A 75 1.72 10.44 21.11
N TYR A 76 1.63 10.45 19.78
CA TYR A 76 0.53 11.10 19.06
C TYR A 76 -0.44 10.11 18.41
N HIS A 77 0.04 8.94 18.00
CA HIS A 77 -0.77 7.94 17.29
C HIS A 77 -1.28 6.82 18.21
N GLY A 78 -0.85 6.80 19.48
CA GLY A 78 -1.30 5.86 20.49
C GLY A 78 -0.79 4.44 20.28
N TYR A 79 0.41 4.29 19.72
CA TYR A 79 1.07 2.99 19.62
C TYR A 79 1.54 2.50 21.00
N GLU A 80 1.35 1.22 21.27
CA GLU A 80 1.88 0.52 22.44
C GLU A 80 3.17 -0.22 22.05
N LEU A 81 4.22 -0.08 22.85
CA LEU A 81 5.52 -0.74 22.60
C LEU A 81 5.67 -1.94 23.51
N VAL A 82 5.79 -3.13 22.95
CA VAL A 82 5.90 -4.37 23.72
C VAL A 82 7.30 -4.96 23.52
N VAL A 83 7.93 -5.36 24.62
CA VAL A 83 9.29 -5.94 24.61
C VAL A 83 9.26 -7.32 25.23
N GLU A 84 10.15 -8.21 24.79
CA GLU A 84 10.32 -9.51 25.43
C GLU A 84 10.94 -9.37 26.83
N SER A 85 10.37 -10.10 27.80
CA SER A 85 10.66 -9.97 29.23
C SER A 85 12.11 -10.27 29.61
N HIS A 86 12.78 -11.16 28.88
CA HIS A 86 14.16 -11.60 29.16
C HIS A 86 15.12 -11.28 28.01
N SER A 87 14.88 -10.18 27.29
CA SER A 87 15.69 -9.79 26.13
C SER A 87 16.75 -8.75 26.48
N SER A 88 17.89 -8.81 25.79
CA SER A 88 18.91 -7.75 25.82
C SER A 88 18.33 -6.40 25.41
N SER A 89 17.31 -6.39 24.54
CA SER A 89 16.59 -5.19 24.13
C SER A 89 15.87 -4.49 25.28
N LEU A 90 15.34 -5.24 26.26
CA LEU A 90 14.73 -4.66 27.46
C LEU A 90 15.78 -3.98 28.33
N THR A 91 16.93 -4.64 28.53
CA THR A 91 18.06 -4.09 29.29
C THR A 91 18.60 -2.81 28.66
N ILE A 92 18.69 -2.76 27.32
CA ILE A 92 19.11 -1.57 26.57
C ILE A 92 18.05 -0.46 26.69
N LEU A 93 16.77 -0.80 26.68
CA LEU A 93 15.69 0.18 26.81
C LEU A 93 15.65 0.79 28.22
N GLU A 94 15.80 -0.02 29.26
CA GLU A 94 15.74 0.41 30.66
C GLU A 94 17.01 1.15 31.10
N ASN A 95 18.18 0.74 30.63
CA ASN A 95 19.47 1.38 30.97
C ASN A 95 19.93 2.41 29.93
N GLY A 96 19.21 2.53 28.81
CA GLY A 96 19.54 3.42 27.71
C GLY A 96 19.24 4.89 28.03
N THR A 97 20.10 5.78 27.54
CA THR A 97 19.91 7.23 27.65
C THR A 97 19.29 7.80 26.35
N GLY A 98 18.80 9.03 26.40
CA GLY A 98 18.22 9.69 25.22
C GLY A 98 16.88 9.09 24.78
N VAL A 99 16.78 8.67 23.51
CA VAL A 99 15.53 8.16 22.90
C VAL A 99 15.05 6.88 23.59
N TYR A 100 15.97 5.96 23.92
CA TYR A 100 15.64 4.71 24.62
C TYR A 100 15.01 4.96 25.99
N GLY A 101 15.59 5.85 26.79
CA GLY A 101 15.03 6.22 28.10
C GLY A 101 13.65 6.89 27.99
N ARG A 102 13.41 7.69 26.95
CA ARG A 102 12.08 8.28 26.69
C ARG A 102 11.06 7.22 26.28
N LEU A 103 11.44 6.29 25.41
CA LEU A 103 10.62 5.14 25.05
C LEU A 103 10.31 4.26 26.27
N ALA A 104 11.29 4.00 27.15
CA ALA A 104 11.08 3.27 28.40
C ALA A 104 10.05 3.96 29.31
N LYS A 105 10.09 5.29 29.39
CA LYS A 105 9.12 6.08 30.16
C LYS A 105 7.71 6.03 29.56
N LEU A 106 7.59 6.03 28.24
CA LEU A 106 6.32 5.87 27.53
C LEU A 106 5.79 4.44 27.69
N MET A 107 6.65 3.44 27.55
CA MET A 107 6.35 2.03 27.78
C MET A 107 5.78 1.82 29.19
N LYS A 108 6.39 2.39 30.24
CA LYS A 108 5.90 2.26 31.62
C LYS A 108 4.48 2.79 31.86
N ARG A 109 3.95 3.66 30.99
CA ARG A 109 2.60 4.21 31.12
C ARG A 109 1.51 3.29 30.56
N GLN A 110 1.88 2.31 29.73
CA GLN A 110 0.92 1.42 29.11
C GLN A 110 0.63 0.19 29.99
N ARG A 111 -0.49 -0.48 29.73
CA ARG A 111 -0.94 -1.64 30.51
C ARG A 111 -0.15 -2.91 30.23
N VAL A 112 0.27 -3.12 28.98
CA VAL A 112 1.00 -4.31 28.53
C VAL A 112 2.39 -3.89 28.06
N GLN A 113 3.41 -4.21 28.85
CA GLN A 113 4.78 -3.77 28.59
C GLN A 113 5.69 -4.89 28.12
N ARG A 114 5.44 -6.10 28.63
CA ARG A 114 6.32 -7.23 28.50
C ARG A 114 5.57 -8.46 27.99
N VAL A 115 6.16 -9.18 27.06
CA VAL A 115 5.70 -10.48 26.57
C VAL A 115 6.69 -11.57 26.95
N ARG A 116 6.22 -12.82 27.04
CA ARG A 116 7.08 -13.95 27.39
C ARG A 116 8.04 -14.32 26.26
N ASN A 117 7.57 -14.21 25.02
CA ASN A 117 8.32 -14.50 23.81
C ASN A 117 7.91 -13.55 22.67
N VAL A 118 8.75 -13.46 21.63
CA VAL A 118 8.50 -12.61 20.45
C VAL A 118 7.21 -13.01 19.72
N GLU A 119 6.91 -14.30 19.63
CA GLU A 119 5.71 -14.83 18.96
C GLU A 119 4.40 -14.31 19.58
N GLN A 120 4.35 -14.22 20.91
CA GLN A 120 3.23 -13.60 21.61
C GLN A 120 3.12 -12.11 21.29
N GLY A 121 4.27 -11.42 21.13
CA GLY A 121 4.33 -10.07 20.60
C GLY A 121 3.74 -9.98 19.19
N VAL A 122 4.15 -10.83 18.26
CA VAL A 122 3.65 -10.85 16.88
C VAL A 122 2.14 -11.11 16.83
N ARG A 123 1.64 -12.06 17.65
CA ARG A 123 0.18 -12.28 17.78
C ARG A 123 -0.55 -11.03 18.27
N LEU A 124 0.05 -10.24 19.16
CA LEU A 124 -0.54 -8.97 19.61
C LEU A 124 -0.62 -7.95 18.47
N VAL A 125 0.42 -7.82 17.64
CA VAL A 125 0.41 -6.95 16.45
C VAL A 125 -0.68 -7.37 15.46
N LEU A 126 -0.83 -8.68 15.22
CA LEU A 126 -1.88 -9.19 14.33
C LEU A 126 -3.29 -8.96 14.88
N SER A 127 -3.46 -9.03 16.22
CA SER A 127 -4.77 -8.86 16.86
C SER A 127 -5.16 -7.39 17.11
N ARG A 128 -4.19 -6.47 17.18
CA ARG A 128 -4.39 -5.06 17.55
C ARG A 128 -3.69 -4.13 16.58
N ARG A 129 -4.43 -3.17 16.04
CA ARG A 129 -3.96 -2.27 14.97
C ARG A 129 -2.81 -1.30 15.32
N ARG A 130 -2.31 -1.24 16.56
CA ARG A 130 -1.36 -0.21 17.03
C ARG A 130 -0.41 -0.73 18.10
N VAL A 131 0.22 -1.86 17.84
CA VAL A 131 1.22 -2.45 18.71
C VAL A 131 2.52 -2.56 17.93
N ALA A 132 3.62 -2.12 18.54
CA ALA A 132 4.97 -2.31 18.03
C ALA A 132 5.70 -3.29 18.94
N VAL A 133 6.47 -4.20 18.36
CA VAL A 133 7.24 -5.19 19.12
C VAL A 133 8.73 -4.93 18.93
N LEU A 134 9.45 -4.78 20.04
CA LEU A 134 10.90 -4.64 20.04
C LEU A 134 11.54 -6.03 20.24
N GLY A 135 11.92 -6.68 19.14
CA GLY A 135 12.66 -7.93 19.14
C GLY A 135 14.17 -7.72 19.12
N GLY A 136 14.95 -8.60 19.76
CA GLY A 136 16.40 -8.61 19.64
C GLY A 136 16.83 -9.01 18.23
N ARG A 137 17.37 -8.05 17.47
CA ARG A 137 17.90 -8.17 16.10
C ARG A 137 17.04 -8.86 15.03
N GLU A 138 15.76 -9.08 15.32
CA GLU A 138 14.71 -9.41 14.35
C GLU A 138 13.51 -8.53 14.68
N THR A 139 13.60 -7.23 14.37
CA THR A 139 12.41 -6.38 14.25
C THR A 139 11.63 -6.89 13.04
N LEU A 140 10.71 -7.82 13.29
CA LEU A 140 9.75 -8.29 12.31
C LEU A 140 8.70 -7.18 12.14
N TYR A 141 8.72 -6.54 10.97
CA TYR A 141 7.74 -5.55 10.53
C TYR A 141 6.46 -6.23 10.06
#